data_AF-A0A977PZ84-F1
#
_entry.id   AF-A0A977PZ84-F1
#
_cell.length_a   1.000
_cell.length_b   1.000
_cell.length_c   1.000
_cell.angle_alpha   90.00
_cell.angle_beta   90.00
_cell.angle_gamma   90.00
#
_symmetry.space_group_name_H-M   'P 1'
#
loop_
_entity.id
_entity.type
_entity.pdbx_description
1 polymer ?
#
loop_
_entity_poly.entity_id
_entity_poly.type
_entity_poly.pdbx_seq_one_letter_code
_entity_poly.pdbx_strand_id
1 'polypeptide(L)'
;MSRHHATLHRFSENGSDYYRILDGDGQGKFSVNGLLINGYKVDCHNLCPGDEVILGTQISVVYQYRQHDKFPTLPSNDPFDITLIDPNMIEEEEEPTFWPTLSAKEEV
;
A
#
# COMPACT_ATOMS: atom_id res chain seq x y z
N MET A 1 -3.93 -4.02 20.28
CA MET A 1 -4.94 -3.92 19.20
C MET A 1 -5.62 -5.27 19.04
N SER A 2 -6.97 -5.31 18.95
CA SER A 2 -7.70 -6.51 18.52
C SER A 2 -7.24 -6.98 17.12
N ARG A 3 -7.36 -8.29 16.84
CA ARG A 3 -7.03 -8.84 15.50
C ARG A 3 -7.92 -8.26 14.40
N HIS A 4 -9.22 -8.13 14.68
CA HIS A 4 -10.16 -7.35 13.88
C HIS A 4 -10.58 -6.19 14.78
N HIS A 5 -10.01 -5.01 14.53
CA HIS A 5 -10.22 -3.84 15.37
C HIS A 5 -11.31 -2.93 14.84
N ALA A 6 -11.39 -2.80 13.52
CA ALA A 6 -12.39 -1.99 12.87
C ALA A 6 -12.67 -2.57 11.49
N THR A 7 -13.88 -2.31 11.00
CA THR A 7 -14.31 -2.67 9.65
C THR A 7 -14.67 -1.41 8.88
N LEU A 8 -14.22 -1.31 7.62
CA LEU A 8 -14.61 -0.24 6.70
C LEU A 8 -15.69 -0.74 5.74
N HIS A 9 -16.77 0.00 5.64
CA HIS A 9 -17.80 -0.20 4.62
C HIS A 9 -17.75 0.97 3.64
N ARG A 10 -17.65 0.63 2.34
CA ARG A 10 -17.83 1.61 1.27
C ARG A 10 -19.30 1.74 0.95
N PHE A 11 -19.75 2.97 0.82
CA PHE A 11 -21.07 3.34 0.34
C PHE A 11 -20.91 4.20 -0.91
N SER A 12 -21.88 4.10 -1.82
CA SER A 12 -21.97 4.95 -2.99
C SER A 12 -23.32 5.64 -2.96
N GLU A 13 -23.32 6.97 -2.87
CA GLU A 13 -24.53 7.80 -2.85
C GLU A 13 -24.37 8.94 -3.84
N ASN A 14 -25.35 9.13 -4.72
CA ASN A 14 -25.39 10.20 -5.71
C ASN A 14 -24.11 10.33 -6.57
N GLY A 15 -23.46 9.21 -6.88
CA GLY A 15 -22.23 9.18 -7.68
C GLY A 15 -20.95 9.51 -6.90
N SER A 16 -21.03 9.71 -5.58
CA SER A 16 -19.88 9.86 -4.70
C SER A 16 -19.72 8.62 -3.81
N ASP A 17 -18.48 8.14 -3.70
CA ASP A 17 -18.12 7.09 -2.76
C ASP A 17 -17.71 7.71 -1.42
N TYR A 18 -18.17 7.12 -0.32
CA TYR A 18 -17.71 7.45 1.03
C TYR A 18 -17.50 6.18 1.84
N TYR A 19 -16.74 6.30 2.93
CA TYR A 19 -16.41 5.18 3.79
C TYR A 19 -16.95 5.42 5.19
N ARG A 20 -17.53 4.38 5.79
CA ARG A 20 -17.88 4.34 7.21
C ARG A 20 -16.97 3.36 7.92
N ILE A 21 -16.38 3.79 9.02
CA ILE A 21 -15.66 2.89 9.93
C ILE A 21 -16.63 2.44 11.03
N LEU A 22 -16.55 1.17 11.40
CA LEU A 22 -17.24 0.58 12.55
C LEU A 22 -16.22 -0.08 13.46
N ASP A 23 -16.42 0.03 14.77
CA ASP A 23 -15.60 -0.68 15.75
C ASP A 23 -15.85 -2.18 15.69
N GLY A 24 -14.77 -2.97 15.76
CA GLY A 24 -14.83 -4.42 15.78
C GLY A 24 -14.78 -5.10 14.42
N ASP A 25 -15.42 -6.27 14.34
CA ASP A 25 -15.42 -7.14 13.16
C ASP A 25 -16.61 -6.94 12.20
N GLY A 26 -17.51 -6.01 12.52
CA GLY A 26 -18.75 -5.79 11.75
C GLY A 26 -19.84 -6.84 11.98
N GLN A 27 -19.61 -7.85 12.83
CA GLN A 27 -20.58 -8.89 13.22
C GLN A 27 -21.08 -8.71 14.65
N GLY A 28 -20.87 -7.52 15.23
CA GLY A 28 -21.31 -7.16 16.58
C GLY A 28 -20.27 -7.39 17.67
N LYS A 29 -19.04 -7.82 17.33
CA LYS A 29 -17.95 -7.91 18.31
C LYS A 29 -17.06 -6.68 18.26
N PHE A 30 -17.22 -5.81 19.25
CA PHE A 30 -16.41 -4.62 19.46
C PHE A 30 -14.92 -4.93 19.73
N SER A 31 -14.06 -3.94 19.49
CA SER A 31 -12.66 -4.04 19.83
C SER A 31 -12.42 -3.82 21.33
N VAL A 32 -11.21 -4.14 21.81
CA VAL A 32 -10.89 -3.97 23.24
C VAL A 32 -10.78 -2.50 23.64
N ASN A 33 -10.31 -1.64 22.73
CA ASN A 33 -10.06 -0.22 23.03
C ASN A 33 -11.21 0.69 22.56
N GLY A 34 -11.97 0.23 21.56
CA GLY A 34 -12.90 1.07 20.80
C GLY A 34 -12.18 2.01 19.84
N LEU A 35 -12.96 2.81 19.12
CA LEU A 35 -12.46 3.86 18.23
C LEU A 35 -12.55 5.22 18.91
N LEU A 36 -11.48 6.00 18.84
CA LEU A 36 -11.51 7.43 19.16
C LEU A 36 -11.33 8.22 17.86
N ILE A 37 -12.28 9.06 17.49
CA ILE A 37 -12.18 9.89 16.28
C ILE A 37 -12.28 11.35 16.69
N ASN A 38 -11.26 12.14 16.35
CA ASN A 38 -11.17 13.56 16.71
C ASN A 38 -11.41 13.81 18.23
N GLY A 39 -10.98 12.88 19.08
CA GLY A 39 -11.12 12.94 20.54
C GLY A 39 -12.41 12.31 21.11
N TYR A 40 -13.34 11.86 20.27
CA TYR A 40 -14.62 11.27 20.71
C TYR A 40 -14.63 9.75 20.54
N LYS A 41 -15.09 9.03 21.57
CA LYS A 41 -15.30 7.58 21.48
C LYS A 41 -16.56 7.29 20.68
N VAL A 42 -16.42 6.50 19.61
CA VAL A 42 -17.50 6.21 18.67
C VAL A 42 -17.53 4.74 18.30
N ASP A 43 -18.73 4.21 18.08
CA ASP A 43 -18.92 2.83 17.58
C ASP A 43 -18.94 2.79 16.05
N CYS A 44 -19.40 3.88 15.41
CA CYS A 44 -19.35 4.04 13.96
C CYS A 44 -19.23 5.51 13.56
N HIS A 45 -18.61 5.78 12.41
CA HIS A 45 -18.40 7.14 11.90
C HIS A 45 -18.25 7.17 10.38
N ASN A 46 -18.88 8.14 9.73
CA ASN A 46 -18.63 8.43 8.31
C ASN A 46 -17.33 9.24 8.20
N LEU A 47 -16.32 8.70 7.52
CA LEU A 47 -15.01 9.31 7.43
C LEU A 47 -15.03 10.56 6.54
N CYS A 48 -14.52 11.67 7.09
CA CYS A 48 -14.25 12.91 6.39
C CYS A 48 -12.74 13.09 6.20
N PRO A 49 -12.27 13.67 5.07
CA PRO A 49 -10.85 13.92 4.85
C PRO A 49 -10.23 14.70 6.02
N GLY A 50 -9.12 14.18 6.55
CA GLY A 50 -8.42 14.74 7.72
C GLY A 50 -8.81 14.11 9.06
N ASP A 51 -9.86 13.28 9.12
CA ASP A 51 -10.24 12.60 10.36
C ASP A 51 -9.09 11.72 10.87
N GLU A 52 -8.70 11.96 12.13
CA GLU A 52 -7.76 11.11 12.85
C GLU A 52 -8.54 10.08 13.68
N VAL A 53 -8.29 8.80 13.39
CA VAL A 53 -8.85 7.66 14.09
C VAL A 53 -7.76 7.03 14.95
N ILE A 54 -7.91 7.10 16.26
CA ILE A 54 -7.07 6.42 17.24
C ILE A 54 -7.70 5.04 17.54
N LEU A 55 -6.94 3.99 17.25
CA LEU A 55 -7.36 2.60 17.47
C LEU A 55 -6.80 2.04 18.80
N GLY A 56 -5.84 2.75 19.40
CA GLY A 56 -5.26 2.36 20.67
C GLY A 56 -4.05 3.20 21.01
N THR A 57 -3.35 2.78 22.07
CA THR A 57 -2.14 3.45 22.52
C THR A 57 -1.12 3.59 21.38
N GLN A 58 -0.81 4.84 21.00
CA GLN A 58 0.17 5.20 19.98
C GLN A 58 -0.15 4.72 18.55
N ILE A 59 -1.38 4.29 18.27
CA ILE A 59 -1.79 3.86 16.93
C ILE A 59 -2.95 4.72 16.47
N SER A 60 -2.67 5.59 15.49
CA SER A 60 -3.68 6.36 14.78
C SER A 60 -3.54 6.20 13.26
N VAL A 61 -4.66 6.42 12.57
CA VAL A 61 -4.74 6.47 11.11
C VAL A 61 -5.48 7.74 10.72
N VAL A 62 -5.06 8.37 9.62
CA VAL A 62 -5.70 9.57 9.09
C VAL A 62 -6.34 9.26 7.76
N TYR A 63 -7.65 9.52 7.65
CA TYR A 63 -8.34 9.35 6.38
C TYR A 63 -8.03 10.51 5.43
N GLN A 64 -7.65 10.19 4.18
CA GLN A 64 -7.43 11.18 3.15
C GLN A 64 -8.12 10.76 1.86
N TYR A 65 -8.87 11.68 1.27
CA TYR A 65 -9.37 11.52 -0.09
C TYR A 65 -8.43 12.26 -1.03
N ARG A 66 -7.68 11.50 -1.85
CA ARG A 66 -6.71 12.06 -2.80
C ARG A 66 -7.20 11.82 -4.22
N GLN A 67 -7.26 12.90 -5.00
CA GLN A 67 -7.29 12.78 -6.45
C GLN A 67 -5.84 12.56 -6.91
N HIS A 68 -5.57 11.47 -7.63
CA HIS A 68 -4.29 11.37 -8.32
C HIS A 68 -4.32 12.38 -9.47
N ASP A 69 -3.44 13.37 -9.40
CA ASP A 69 -3.06 14.11 -10.59
C ASP A 69 -2.48 13.09 -11.56
N LYS A 70 -3.23 12.80 -12.63
CA LYS A 70 -2.69 12.08 -13.77
C LYS A 70 -1.71 13.05 -14.42
N PHE A 71 -0.46 13.05 -13.96
CA PHE A 71 0.61 13.66 -14.73
C PHE A 71 0.56 13.02 -16.11
N PRO A 72 0.35 13.78 -17.20
CA PRO A 72 0.61 13.24 -18.50
C PRO A 72 2.07 12.79 -18.44
N THR A 73 2.33 11.51 -18.65
CA THR A 73 3.63 11.09 -19.17
C THR A 73 3.73 11.83 -20.50
N LEU A 74 4.30 13.04 -20.48
CA LEU A 74 4.73 13.71 -21.69
C LEU A 74 5.50 12.64 -22.46
N PRO A 75 5.17 12.33 -23.72
CA PRO A 75 6.11 11.60 -24.55
C PRO A 75 7.32 12.53 -24.63
N SER A 76 8.34 12.25 -23.83
CA SER A 76 9.60 12.95 -23.91
C SER A 76 10.13 12.63 -25.29
N ASN A 77 10.17 13.65 -26.15
CA ASN A 77 10.90 13.62 -27.40
C ASN A 77 12.42 13.60 -27.12
N ASP A 78 12.83 12.88 -26.06
CA ASP A 78 14.17 12.78 -25.54
C ASP A 78 14.84 11.58 -26.23
N PRO A 79 15.85 11.82 -27.08
CA PRO A 79 16.57 10.77 -27.78
C PRO A 79 17.40 9.87 -26.85
N PHE A 80 17.49 10.18 -25.55
CA PHE A 80 18.16 9.36 -24.53
C PHE A 80 17.19 8.70 -23.55
N ASP A 81 15.96 8.43 -23.99
CA ASP A 81 14.99 7.68 -23.20
C ASP A 81 15.49 6.24 -23.01
N ILE A 82 16.07 5.96 -21.83
CA ILE A 82 16.50 4.62 -21.38
C ILE A 82 15.31 3.74 -20.94
N THR A 83 14.09 4.08 -21.37
CA THR A 83 12.91 3.29 -21.04
C THR A 83 12.99 1.93 -21.72
N LEU A 84 13.17 0.93 -20.87
CA LEU A 84 12.81 -0.47 -21.12
C LEU A 84 13.74 -1.17 -22.11
N ILE A 85 14.70 -1.91 -21.57
CA ILE A 85 15.32 -3.01 -22.30
C ILE A 85 14.21 -4.05 -22.52
N ASP A 86 13.85 -4.32 -23.77
CA ASP A 86 12.96 -5.43 -24.12
C ASP A 86 13.62 -6.75 -23.65
N PRO A 87 12.95 -7.59 -22.83
CA PRO A 87 13.50 -8.88 -22.39
C PRO A 87 13.93 -9.80 -23.54
N ASN A 88 13.37 -9.61 -24.74
CA ASN A 88 13.74 -10.37 -25.94
C ASN A 88 14.96 -9.77 -26.69
N MET A 89 15.50 -8.63 -26.24
CA MET A 89 16.75 -8.05 -26.75
C MET A 89 17.99 -8.49 -25.98
N ILE A 90 17.81 -9.35 -24.96
CA ILE A 90 18.91 -10.17 -24.46
C ILE A 90 19.11 -11.25 -25.51
N GLU A 91 20.05 -11.03 -26.44
CA GLU A 91 20.62 -12.15 -27.19
C GLU A 91 21.11 -13.15 -26.14
N GLU A 92 20.68 -14.40 -26.23
CA GLU A 92 21.20 -15.49 -25.41
C GLU A 92 22.71 -15.54 -25.68
N GLU A 93 23.51 -14.86 -24.85
CA GLU A 93 24.96 -14.93 -24.89
C GLU A 93 25.29 -16.41 -24.79
N GLU A 94 25.87 -16.99 -25.85
CA GLU A 94 26.45 -18.33 -25.80
C GLU A 94 27.27 -18.41 -24.51
N GLU A 95 26.85 -19.27 -23.60
CA GLU A 95 27.51 -19.56 -22.34
C GLU A 95 29.03 -19.47 -22.54
N PRO A 96 29.74 -18.52 -21.92
CA PRO A 96 31.19 -18.45 -22.06
C PRO A 96 31.74 -19.77 -21.53
N THR A 97 32.19 -20.63 -22.44
CA THR A 97 32.71 -21.98 -22.18
C THR A 97 34.05 -21.97 -21.45
N PHE A 98 34.30 -21.05 -20.53
CA PHE A 98 35.50 -21.08 -19.70
C PHE A 98 35.24 -20.41 -18.35
N TRP A 99 34.71 -21.18 -17.40
CA TRP A 99 35.06 -20.97 -16.00
C TRP A 99 36.41 -21.67 -15.80
N PRO A 100 37.54 -20.95 -15.62
CA PRO A 100 38.74 -21.61 -15.14
C PRO A 100 38.40 -22.18 -13.77
N THR A 101 38.28 -23.51 -13.69
CA THR A 101 38.12 -24.20 -12.42
C THR A 101 39.31 -23.82 -11.56
N LEU A 102 39.05 -23.12 -10.45
CA LEU A 102 40.03 -22.94 -9.38
C LEU A 102 40.39 -24.35 -8.89
N SER A 103 41.46 -24.93 -9.42
CA SER A 103 42.11 -26.07 -8.79
C SER A 103 42.78 -25.52 -7.55
N ALA A 104 42.05 -25.57 -6.44
CA ALA A 104 42.69 -25.67 -5.14
C ALA A 104 43.68 -26.84 -5.21
N LYS A 105 44.97 -26.52 -5.10
CA LYS A 105 45.96 -27.44 -4.59
C LYS A 105 46.56 -26.79 -3.36
N GLU A 106 45.91 -27.09 -2.25
CA GLU A 106 46.53 -27.15 -0.94
C GLU A 106 47.74 -28.09 -0.97
N GLU A 107 48.78 -27.68 -0.24
CA GLU A 107 49.81 -28.51 0.42
C GLU A 107 50.83 -29.21 -0.50
N VAL A 108 52.16 -29.14 -0.30
CA VAL A 108 53.06 -28.79 0.83
C VAL A 108 54.33 -28.13 0.27
#